data_AF-A0A6A1VJ34-F1
#
_entry.id   AF-A0A6A1VJ34-F1
#
_cell.length_a   1.000
_cell.length_b   1.000
_cell.length_c   1.000
_cell.angle_alpha   90.00
_cell.angle_beta   90.00
_cell.angle_gamma   90.00
#
_symmetry.space_group_name_H-M   'P 1'
#
loop_
_entity.id
_entity.type
_entity.pdbx_description
1 polymer ?
#
loop_
_entity_poly.entity_id
_entity_poly.type
_entity_poly.pdbx_seq_one_letter_code
_entity_poly.pdbx_strand_id
1 'polypeptide(L)'
;MAHVISHIANELQVPLLSFAATDPSLNSLQFPYFVRTTQSDLFQMAVVADIVSYCEWQAVIPIYTDDDHGHPVSKSISKSIDLRN
;
A
#
# COMPACT_ATOMS: atom_id res chain seq x y z
N MET A 1 -6.52 -13.25 -3.36
CA MET A 1 -5.92 -14.30 -4.23
C MET A 1 -4.41 -14.19 -4.36
N ALA A 2 -3.86 -13.00 -4.65
CA ALA A 2 -2.41 -12.81 -4.76
C ALA A 2 -1.64 -13.32 -3.52
N HIS A 3 -2.14 -13.06 -2.30
CA HIS A 3 -1.58 -13.62 -1.04
C HIS A 3 -1.40 -15.13 -1.03
N VAL A 4 -2.43 -15.89 -1.43
CA VAL A 4 -2.38 -17.36 -1.43
C VAL A 4 -1.34 -17.86 -2.43
N ILE A 5 -1.32 -17.27 -3.64
CA ILE A 5 -0.36 -17.66 -4.69
C ILE A 5 1.07 -17.27 -4.29
N SER A 6 1.25 -16.08 -3.69
CA SER A 6 2.54 -15.62 -3.18
C SER A 6 3.07 -16.53 -2.07
N HIS A 7 2.21 -17.01 -1.18
CA HIS A 7 2.61 -17.95 -0.14
C HIS A 7 3.10 -19.27 -0.75
N ILE A 8 2.33 -19.86 -1.66
CA ILE A 8 2.73 -21.10 -2.35
C ILE A 8 4.04 -20.91 -3.13
N ALA A 9 4.17 -19.83 -3.88
CA ALA A 9 5.36 -19.52 -4.65
C ALA A 9 6.61 -19.37 -3.76
N ASN A 10 6.44 -18.77 -2.58
CA ASN A 10 7.50 -18.59 -1.60
C ASN A 10 7.95 -19.94 -0.99
N GLU A 11 6.99 -20.80 -0.62
CA GLU A 11 7.28 -22.15 -0.10
C GLU A 11 7.98 -23.02 -1.15
N LEU A 12 7.57 -22.92 -2.41
CA LEU A 12 8.17 -23.66 -3.52
C LEU A 12 9.45 -23.01 -4.06
N GLN A 13 9.83 -21.83 -3.56
CA GLN A 13 10.99 -21.05 -4.03
C GLN A 13 10.95 -20.75 -5.54
N VAL A 14 9.75 -20.56 -6.09
CA VAL A 14 9.52 -20.24 -7.50
C VAL A 14 9.19 -18.75 -7.63
N PRO A 15 9.91 -17.99 -8.48
CA PRO A 15 9.57 -16.59 -8.72
C PRO A 15 8.14 -16.41 -9.23
N LEU A 16 7.36 -15.56 -8.56
CA LEU A 16 6.03 -15.16 -8.98
C LEU A 16 6.06 -13.70 -9.46
N LEU A 17 5.77 -13.50 -10.74
CA LEU A 17 5.63 -12.17 -11.34
C LEU A 17 4.15 -11.79 -11.43
N SER A 18 3.75 -10.70 -10.78
CA SER A 18 2.38 -10.17 -10.84
C SER A 18 2.30 -8.78 -11.50
N PHE A 19 1.30 -8.58 -12.35
CA PHE A 19 1.05 -7.31 -13.02
C PHE A 19 -0.12 -6.50 -12.41
N ALA A 20 -0.86 -7.08 -11.48
CA ALA A 20 -2.09 -6.49 -10.94
C ALA A 20 -2.14 -6.42 -9.40
N ALA A 21 -1.13 -6.94 -8.70
CA ALA A 21 -1.10 -6.93 -7.25
C ALA A 21 -0.57 -5.59 -6.70
N THR A 22 -1.48 -4.73 -6.27
CA THR A 22 -1.20 -3.38 -5.75
C THR A 22 -1.08 -3.32 -4.22
N ASP A 23 -1.59 -4.34 -3.53
CA ASP A 23 -1.56 -4.47 -2.07
C ASP A 23 -0.12 -4.30 -1.52
N PRO A 24 0.12 -3.35 -0.60
CA PRO A 24 1.43 -3.10 -0.02
C PRO A 24 1.93 -4.19 0.94
N SER A 25 1.06 -5.04 1.47
CA SER A 25 1.46 -6.18 2.31
C SER A 25 2.20 -7.27 1.52
N LEU A 26 2.04 -7.32 0.19
CA LEU A 26 2.81 -8.16 -0.72
C LEU A 26 4.20 -7.55 -0.99
N ASN A 27 5.05 -7.55 0.04
CA ASN A 27 6.40 -7.01 0.01
C ASN A 27 7.49 -8.12 0.09
N SER A 28 8.71 -7.79 -0.30
CA SER A 28 9.83 -8.73 -0.38
C SER A 28 10.35 -9.23 0.96
N LEU A 29 10.06 -8.54 2.08
CA LEU A 29 10.42 -9.04 3.41
C LEU A 29 9.58 -10.27 3.78
N GLN A 30 8.30 -10.27 3.41
CA GLN A 30 7.38 -11.36 3.69
C GLN A 30 7.35 -12.41 2.56
N PHE A 31 7.55 -11.98 1.30
CA PHE A 31 7.50 -12.83 0.11
C PHE A 31 8.71 -12.58 -0.79
N PRO A 32 9.92 -13.07 -0.46
CA PRO A 32 11.15 -12.83 -1.23
C PRO A 32 11.10 -13.30 -2.70
N TYR A 33 10.23 -14.27 -3.04
CA TYR A 33 10.05 -14.74 -4.43
C TYR A 33 8.95 -13.99 -5.20
N PHE A 34 8.33 -12.99 -4.59
CA PHE A 34 7.29 -12.19 -5.24
C PHE A 34 7.89 -10.93 -5.88
N VAL A 35 7.60 -10.76 -7.17
CA VAL A 35 7.95 -9.57 -7.94
C VAL A 35 6.68 -8.99 -8.56
N ARG A 36 6.53 -7.67 -8.53
CA ARG A 36 5.42 -6.98 -9.19
C ARG A 36 5.91 -5.98 -10.23
N THR A 37 5.14 -5.81 -11.30
CA THR A 37 5.37 -4.79 -12.34
C THR A 37 4.40 -3.61 -12.25
N THR A 38 3.53 -3.61 -11.24
CA THR A 38 2.62 -2.51 -10.93
C THR A 38 3.06 -1.74 -9.69
N GLN A 39 2.58 -0.52 -9.55
CA GLN A 39 2.81 0.28 -8.35
C GLN A 39 1.95 -0.20 -7.19
N SER A 40 2.43 0.03 -5.97
CA SER A 40 1.65 -0.24 -4.78
C SER A 40 0.62 0.85 -4.54
N ASP A 41 -0.47 0.51 -3.86
CA ASP A 41 -1.46 1.51 -3.41
C ASP A 41 -0.86 2.56 -2.47
N LEU A 42 0.27 2.27 -1.80
CA LEU A 42 1.05 3.26 -1.06
C LEU A 42 1.46 4.48 -1.92
N PHE A 43 1.73 4.29 -3.20
CA PHE A 43 2.11 5.39 -4.07
C PHE A 43 0.94 6.35 -4.31
N GLN A 44 -0.26 5.82 -4.52
CA GLN A 44 -1.47 6.64 -4.64
C GLN A 44 -1.76 7.38 -3.34
N MET A 45 -1.55 6.73 -2.18
CA MET A 45 -1.76 7.37 -0.88
C MET A 45 -0.76 8.48 -0.57
N ALA A 46 0.48 8.36 -1.05
CA ALA A 46 1.45 9.46 -0.98
C ALA A 46 0.96 10.67 -1.80
N VAL A 47 0.42 10.45 -3.00
CA VAL A 47 -0.16 11.53 -3.82
C VAL A 47 -1.35 12.20 -3.12
N VAL A 48 -2.23 11.43 -2.47
CA VAL A 48 -3.35 11.99 -1.69
C VAL A 48 -2.83 12.85 -0.53
N ALA A 49 -1.81 12.38 0.20
CA ALA A 49 -1.17 13.16 1.27
C ALA A 49 -0.55 14.46 0.75
N ASP A 50 0.06 14.45 -0.43
CA ASP A 50 0.61 15.63 -1.07
C ASP A 50 -0.48 16.63 -1.47
N ILE A 51 -1.65 16.17 -1.93
CA ILE A 51 -2.80 17.04 -2.24
C ILE A 51 -3.35 17.69 -0.96
N VAL A 52 -3.54 16.92 0.12
CA VAL A 52 -3.98 17.45 1.42
C VAL A 52 -3.00 18.51 1.94
N SER A 53 -1.70 18.27 1.73
CA SER A 53 -0.64 19.20 2.05
C SER A 53 -0.65 20.42 1.13
N TYR A 54 -0.87 20.26 -0.17
CA TYR A 54 -0.91 21.39 -1.09
C TYR A 54 -2.12 22.30 -0.86
N CYS A 55 -3.29 21.73 -0.56
CA CYS A 55 -4.54 22.47 -0.37
C CYS A 55 -4.76 23.03 1.03
N GLU A 56 -3.80 22.85 1.95
CA GLU A 56 -3.89 23.34 3.34
C GLU A 56 -5.16 22.89 4.09
N TRP A 57 -5.68 21.70 3.76
CA TRP A 57 -6.84 21.15 4.45
C TRP A 57 -6.48 20.85 5.91
N GLN A 58 -7.24 21.43 6.84
CA GLN A 58 -7.04 21.27 8.28
C GLN A 58 -7.72 20.03 8.87
N ALA A 59 -8.68 19.45 8.14
CA ALA A 59 -9.38 18.24 8.54
C ALA A 59 -9.70 17.39 7.32
N VAL A 60 -9.38 16.10 7.40
CA VAL A 60 -9.67 15.09 6.36
C VAL A 60 -10.22 13.85 7.05
N ILE A 61 -11.31 13.29 6.53
CA ILE A 61 -11.92 12.06 7.04
C ILE A 61 -11.68 10.96 6.00
N PRO A 62 -10.79 9.98 6.26
CA PRO A 62 -10.62 8.85 5.37
C PRO A 62 -11.82 7.90 5.50
N ILE A 63 -12.37 7.48 4.37
CA ILE A 63 -13.38 6.42 4.30
C ILE A 63 -12.74 5.27 3.54
N TYR A 64 -12.61 4.12 4.19
CA TYR A 64 -12.01 2.94 3.62
C TYR A 64 -12.72 1.68 4.14
N THR A 65 -12.66 0.61 3.36
CA THR A 65 -13.05 -0.73 3.82
C THR A 65 -12.00 -1.22 4.80
N ASP A 66 -12.41 -1.80 5.93
CA ASP A 66 -11.50 -2.42 6.91
C ASP A 66 -10.88 -3.71 6.34
N ASP A 67 -9.96 -3.50 5.42
CA ASP A 67 -9.12 -4.50 4.80
C ASP A 67 -7.67 -3.97 4.75
N ASP A 68 -6.75 -4.79 4.22
CA ASP A 68 -5.32 -4.49 4.18
C ASP A 68 -4.97 -3.21 3.38
N HIS A 69 -5.90 -2.65 2.61
CA HIS A 69 -5.74 -1.39 1.88
C HIS A 69 -6.12 -0.16 2.71
N GLY A 70 -6.95 -0.32 3.75
CA GLY A 70 -7.43 0.77 4.60
C GLY A 70 -6.39 1.36 5.54
N HIS A 71 -5.53 0.50 6.11
CA HIS A 71 -4.50 0.89 7.06
C HIS A 71 -3.37 1.77 6.45
N PRO A 72 -2.89 1.52 5.22
CA PRO A 72 -1.99 2.43 4.50
C PRO A 72 -2.54 3.85 4.32
N VAL A 73 -3.85 3.99 4.08
CA VAL A 73 -4.52 5.28 3.84
C VAL A 73 -4.51 6.13 5.11
N SER A 74 -4.98 5.58 6.22
CA SER A 74 -5.07 6.29 7.51
C SER A 74 -3.69 6.76 7.97
N LYS A 75 -2.66 5.91 7.82
CA LYS A 75 -1.28 6.24 8.19
C LYS A 75 -0.69 7.37 7.34
N SER A 76 -0.96 7.38 6.04
CA SER A 76 -0.43 8.40 5.12
C SER A 76 -1.02 9.78 5.41
N ILE A 77 -2.33 9.83 5.65
CA ILE A 77 -3.03 11.08 5.96
C ILE A 77 -2.62 11.60 7.35
N SER A 78 -2.55 10.75 8.38
CA SER A 78 -2.07 11.17 9.71
C SER A 78 -0.68 11.81 9.62
N LYS A 79 0.26 11.15 8.93
CA LYS A 79 1.61 11.67 8.75
C LYS A 79 1.63 13.04 8.06
N SER A 80 0.77 13.26 7.07
CA SER A 80 0.69 14.56 6.36
C SER A 80 0.18 15.71 7.24
N ILE A 81 -0.69 15.40 8.20
CA ILE A 81 -1.20 16.34 9.19
C ILE A 81 -0.16 16.58 10.29
N ASP A 82 0.53 15.53 10.74
CA ASP A 82 1.54 15.60 11.80
C ASP A 82 2.80 16.38 11.37
N LEU A 83 3.22 16.30 10.10
CA LEU A 83 4.38 17.04 9.57
C LEU A 83 4.18 18.58 9.53
N ARG A 84 3.00 19.08 9.87
CA ARG A 84 2.66 20.51 9.91
C ARG A 84 2.70 21.11 11.32
N ASN A 85 2.80 20.27 12.36
CA ASN A 85 2.82 20.67 13.77
C ASN A 85 4.21 20.49 14.38
#